data_AF-A0A9P7JSW8-F1
#
_entry.id   AF-A0A9P7JSW8-F1
#
_cell.length_a   1.000
_cell.length_b   1.000
_cell.length_c   1.000
_cell.angle_alpha   90.00
_cell.angle_beta   90.00
_cell.angle_gamma   90.00
#
_symmetry.space_group_name_H-M   'P 1'
#
loop_
_entity.id
_entity.type
_entity.pdbx_description
1 polymer ?
#
loop_
_entity_poly.entity_id
_entity_poly.type
_entity_poly.pdbx_seq_one_letter_code
_entity_poly.pdbx_strand_id
1 'polypeptide(L)'
;MDPSRIREKIGRFRILVIGRENAGKTTILERVCNTRDNPEIYNSAGEKVGITMLVSRCALTSGHELMYSQRGEHDIENEMVFQSNPGFVFHDSCRFKTGSTSKFEMVKAFIASRSKETSITKQLHAIW
;
A
#
# COMPACT_ATOMS: atom_id res chain seq x y z
N MET A 1 -2.98 20.85 -19.74
CA MET A 1 -1.64 20.34 -19.35
C MET A 1 -1.39 19.03 -20.06
N ASP A 2 -0.20 18.82 -20.61
CA ASP A 2 0.20 17.54 -21.22
C ASP A 2 0.32 16.44 -20.15
N PRO A 3 -0.39 15.30 -20.29
CA PRO A 3 -0.30 14.17 -19.36
C PRO A 3 1.14 13.68 -19.12
N SER A 4 2.01 13.81 -20.13
CA SER A 4 3.40 13.34 -20.07
C SER A 4 4.21 14.18 -19.07
N ARG A 5 4.06 15.50 -19.11
CA ARG A 5 4.68 16.43 -18.15
C ARG A 5 4.21 16.21 -16.71
N ILE A 6 2.94 15.84 -16.53
CA ILE A 6 2.39 15.54 -15.20
C ILE A 6 3.04 14.27 -14.64
N ARG A 7 3.16 13.22 -15.46
CA ARG A 7 3.83 11.97 -15.07
C ARG A 7 5.29 12.19 -14.71
N GLU A 8 6.01 12.98 -15.50
CA GLU A 8 7.41 13.33 -15.24
C GLU A 8 7.58 14.08 -13.92
N LYS A 9 6.70 15.05 -13.63
CA LYS A 9 6.73 15.83 -12.39
C LYS A 9 6.36 15.00 -11.14
N ILE A 10 5.40 14.09 -11.27
CA ILE A 10 4.92 13.25 -10.16
C ILE A 10 5.89 12.10 -9.87
N GLY A 11 6.51 11.53 -10.91
CA GLY A 11 7.39 10.37 -10.83
C GLY A 11 6.62 9.07 -10.55
N ARG A 12 6.00 8.95 -9.37
CA ARG A 12 5.15 7.82 -8.99
C ARG A 12 3.83 8.28 -8.39
N PHE A 13 2.74 7.68 -8.86
CA PHE A 13 1.38 7.97 -8.40
C PHE A 13 1.07 7.17 -7.14
N ARG A 14 0.87 7.88 -6.02
CA ARG A 14 0.68 7.30 -4.68
C ARG A 14 -0.79 7.20 -4.31
N ILE A 15 -1.22 6.00 -3.94
CA ILE A 15 -2.62 5.69 -3.62
C ILE A 15 -2.67 5.11 -2.22
N LEU A 16 -3.53 5.67 -1.37
CA LEU A 16 -3.90 5.05 -0.11
C LEU A 16 -5.17 4.22 -0.33
N VAL A 17 -5.12 2.92 -0.03
CA VAL A 17 -6.28 2.03 -0.05
C VAL A 17 -6.79 1.86 1.38
N ILE A 18 -8.02 2.30 1.63
CA ILE A 18 -8.69 2.23 2.92
C ILE A 18 -9.96 1.38 2.84
N GLY A 19 -10.34 0.78 3.96
CA GLY A 19 -11.59 0.01 4.02
C GLY A 19 -11.57 -1.10 5.05
N ARG A 20 -12.75 -1.63 5.35
CA ARG A 20 -12.95 -2.69 6.36
C ARG A 20 -12.19 -3.98 5.99
N GLU A 21 -12.02 -4.85 6.98
CA GLU A 21 -11.53 -6.21 6.74
C GLU A 21 -12.42 -6.91 5.69
N ASN A 22 -11.79 -7.66 4.79
CA ASN A 22 -12.46 -8.39 3.71
C ASN A 22 -13.28 -7.55 2.73
N ALA A 23 -13.12 -6.22 2.71
CA ALA A 23 -13.75 -5.33 1.72
C ALA A 23 -13.18 -5.50 0.29
N GLY A 24 -12.19 -6.39 0.09
CA GLY A 24 -11.58 -6.64 -1.22
C GLY A 24 -10.43 -5.71 -1.59
N LYS A 25 -9.84 -4.98 -0.64
CA LYS A 25 -8.69 -4.07 -0.87
C LYS A 25 -7.55 -4.74 -1.65
N THR A 26 -7.10 -5.91 -1.18
CA THR A 26 -6.00 -6.64 -1.82
C THR A 26 -6.37 -7.14 -3.22
N THR A 27 -7.61 -7.58 -3.40
CA THR A 27 -8.13 -7.98 -4.72
C THR A 27 -8.17 -6.81 -5.71
N ILE A 28 -8.44 -5.58 -5.24
CA ILE A 28 -8.37 -4.38 -6.08
C ILE A 28 -6.92 -4.08 -6.46
N LEU A 29 -5.98 -4.16 -5.52
CA LEU A 29 -4.55 -3.98 -5.80
C LEU A 29 -4.04 -4.94 -6.87
N GLU A 30 -4.41 -6.23 -6.77
CA GLU A 30 -4.10 -7.27 -7.76
C GLU A 30 -4.61 -6.90 -9.15
N ARG A 31 -5.89 -6.51 -9.24
CA ARG A 31 -6.53 -6.19 -10.53
C ARG A 31 -5.97 -4.92 -11.16
N VAL A 32 -5.70 -3.88 -10.35
CA VAL A 32 -5.14 -2.61 -10.83
C VAL A 32 -3.76 -2.82 -11.45
N CYS A 33 -2.97 -3.74 -10.90
CA CYS A 33 -1.62 -4.01 -11.39
C CYS A 33 -1.56 -5.07 -12.49
N ASN A 34 -2.72 -5.64 -12.88
CA ASN A 34 -2.88 -6.73 -13.86
C ASN A 34 -1.80 -7.82 -13.73
N THR A 35 -1.42 -8.12 -12.49
CA THR A 35 -0.33 -9.06 -12.19
C THR A 35 -0.71 -9.99 -11.05
N ARG A 36 -0.04 -11.13 -11.04
CA ARG A 36 -0.04 -12.10 -9.95
C ARG A 36 1.26 -12.04 -9.14
N ASP A 37 2.14 -11.10 -9.45
CA ASP A 37 3.39 -10.90 -8.75
C ASP A 37 3.13 -10.29 -7.36
N ASN A 38 3.93 -10.72 -6.39
CA ASN A 38 3.94 -10.07 -5.09
C ASN A 38 4.56 -8.67 -5.21
N PRO A 39 4.00 -7.66 -4.54
CA PRO A 39 4.62 -6.34 -4.51
C PRO A 39 5.94 -6.40 -3.74
N GLU A 40 6.87 -5.55 -4.14
CA GLU A 40 8.03 -5.22 -3.31
C GLU A 40 7.61 -4.19 -2.28
N ILE A 41 7.96 -4.45 -1.02
CA ILE A 41 7.62 -3.58 0.11
C ILE A 41 8.89 -2.82 0.50
N TYR A 42 8.77 -1.50 0.62
CA TYR A 42 9.83 -0.64 1.13
C TYR A 42 9.37 0.06 2.39
N ASN A 43 10.25 0.16 3.38
CA ASN A 43 9.97 0.95 4.58
C ASN A 43 10.13 2.46 4.30
N SER A 44 9.88 3.29 5.31
CA SER A 44 10.04 4.74 5.23
C SER A 44 11.48 5.21 4.96
N ALA A 45 12.49 4.36 5.21
CA ALA A 45 13.88 4.59 4.86
C ALA A 45 14.21 4.20 3.41
N GLY A 46 13.27 3.61 2.67
CA GLY A 46 13.48 3.11 1.31
C GLY A 46 14.17 1.75 1.24
N GLU A 47 14.28 1.04 2.37
CA GLU A 47 14.87 -0.29 2.44
C GLU A 47 13.83 -1.35 2.13
N LYS A 48 14.22 -2.35 1.33
CA LYS A 48 13.33 -3.45 0.98
C LYS A 48 13.07 -4.31 2.21
N VAL A 49 11.80 -4.42 2.61
CA VAL A 49 11.36 -5.27 3.71
C VAL A 49 11.26 -6.71 3.18
N GLY A 50 12.09 -7.60 3.72
CA GLY A 50 12.12 -9.00 3.30
C GLY A 50 10.81 -9.73 3.62
N ILE A 51 10.24 -10.41 2.62
CA ILE A 51 9.01 -11.20 2.73
C ILE A 51 9.10 -12.25 3.86
N THR A 52 10.31 -12.70 4.23
CA THR A 52 10.58 -13.65 5.33
C THR A 52 10.00 -13.21 6.69
N MET A 53 9.77 -11.92 6.92
CA MET A 53 9.17 -11.43 8.19
C MET A 53 7.63 -11.55 8.21
N LEU A 54 6.97 -11.65 7.05
CA LEU A 54 5.51 -11.84 6.94
C LEU A 54 5.07 -13.32 7.03
N VAL A 55 5.98 -14.27 6.77
CA VAL A 55 5.64 -15.70 6.64
C VAL A 55 5.57 -16.48 7.97
N SER A 56 6.03 -15.91 9.09
CA SER A 56 6.27 -16.70 10.31
C SER A 56 5.02 -17.16 11.10
N ARG A 57 3.77 -16.93 10.66
CA ARG A 57 2.59 -17.41 11.42
C ARG A 57 1.42 -18.05 10.67
N CYS A 58 1.43 -18.22 9.34
CA CYS A 58 0.28 -18.80 8.66
C CYS A 58 0.67 -19.74 7.50
N ALA A 59 1.36 -20.83 7.81
CA ALA A 59 1.21 -22.01 6.98
C ALA A 59 -0.27 -22.43 6.98
N LEU A 60 -0.77 -22.89 5.83
CA LEU A 60 -2.09 -23.50 5.58
C LEU A 60 -3.20 -22.56 5.05
N THR A 61 -3.05 -22.03 3.83
CA THR A 61 -4.16 -22.07 2.86
C THR A 61 -3.61 -22.38 1.47
N SER A 62 -4.00 -23.55 0.95
CA SER A 62 -3.80 -23.97 -0.43
C SER A 62 -4.66 -23.10 -1.35
N GLY A 63 -4.12 -21.97 -1.77
CA GLY A 63 -4.77 -21.04 -2.68
C GLY A 63 -3.76 -20.01 -3.14
N HIS A 64 -3.87 -19.60 -4.40
CA HIS A 64 -3.08 -18.58 -5.07
C HIS A 64 -3.35 -17.17 -4.49
N GLU A 65 -3.37 -17.03 -3.16
CA GLU A 65 -3.41 -15.76 -2.44
C GLU A 65 -1.98 -15.21 -2.42
N LEU A 66 -1.79 -13.97 -2.89
CA LEU A 66 -0.56 -13.23 -2.65
C LEU A 66 -0.18 -13.37 -1.18
N MET A 67 1.07 -13.73 -0.87
CA MET A 67 1.52 -13.87 0.52
C MET A 67 1.40 -12.57 1.32
N TYR A 68 1.27 -11.43 0.62
CA TYR A 68 0.95 -10.13 1.21
C TYR A 68 -0.44 -10.08 1.89
N SER A 69 -1.37 -10.97 1.53
CA SER A 69 -2.70 -11.05 2.16
C SER A 69 -2.67 -11.64 3.57
N GLN A 70 -1.53 -12.20 4.02
CA GLN A 70 -1.46 -12.99 5.23
C GLN A 70 -0.82 -12.25 6.42
N ARG A 71 -1.72 -11.72 7.25
CA ARG A 71 -1.65 -11.48 8.71
C ARG A 71 -0.27 -11.14 9.31
N GLY A 72 -0.11 -9.89 9.74
CA GLY A 72 0.81 -9.60 10.84
C GLY A 72 1.05 -8.14 11.13
N GLU A 73 1.69 -7.44 10.20
CA GLU A 73 2.37 -6.19 10.54
C GLU A 73 2.48 -5.33 9.28
N HIS A 74 1.37 -4.73 8.86
CA HIS A 74 1.39 -3.75 7.78
C HIS A 74 1.46 -2.37 8.41
N ASP A 75 2.59 -1.70 8.19
CA ASP A 75 2.74 -0.28 8.45
C ASP A 75 2.18 0.49 7.25
N ILE A 76 1.31 1.47 7.53
CA ILE A 76 0.73 2.35 6.50
C ILE A 76 1.80 3.19 5.81
N GLU A 77 2.94 3.42 6.46
CA GLU A 77 4.08 4.13 5.90
C GLU A 77 4.85 3.30 4.86
N ASN A 78 4.69 1.97 4.88
CA ASN A 78 5.34 1.11 3.91
C ASN A 78 4.80 1.36 2.50
N GLU A 79 5.73 1.37 1.54
CA GLU A 79 5.45 1.54 0.12
C GLU A 79 5.36 0.19 -0.56
N MET A 80 4.21 -0.13 -1.16
CA MET A 80 4.05 -1.30 -2.01
C MET A 80 4.21 -0.93 -3.47
N VAL A 81 5.16 -1.58 -4.15
CA VAL A 81 5.44 -1.34 -5.57
C VAL A 81 5.35 -2.67 -6.32
N PHE A 82 4.48 -2.73 -7.32
CA PHE A 82 4.39 -3.87 -8.22
C PHE A 82 5.35 -3.65 -9.39
N GLN A 83 6.24 -4.63 -9.64
CA GLN A 83 7.20 -4.54 -10.75
C GLN A 83 6.51 -4.50 -12.12
N SER A 84 5.29 -5.04 -12.23
CA SER A 84 4.46 -4.91 -13.43
C SER A 84 3.99 -3.47 -13.70
N ASN A 85 3.96 -2.62 -12.68
CA ASN A 85 3.49 -1.25 -12.78
C ASN A 85 4.21 -0.31 -11.80
N PRO A 86 5.52 -0.04 -12.01
CA PRO A 86 6.38 0.67 -11.06
C PRO A 86 6.08 2.17 -10.95
N GLY A 87 5.18 2.68 -11.81
CA GLY A 87 4.68 4.05 -11.75
C GLY A 87 3.67 4.28 -10.63
N PHE A 88 3.25 3.24 -9.92
CA PHE A 88 2.33 3.33 -8.78
C PHE A 88 3.01 2.92 -7.48
N VAL A 89 2.61 3.60 -6.41
CA VAL A 89 2.89 3.17 -5.04
C VAL A 89 1.59 3.07 -4.28
N PHE A 90 1.40 1.95 -3.60
CA PHE A 90 0.23 1.72 -2.78
C PHE A 90 0.62 1.73 -1.30
N HIS A 91 -0.22 2.40 -0.51
CA HIS A 91 -0.25 2.32 0.94
C HIS A 91 -1.54 1.60 1.33
N ASP A 92 -1.47 0.61 2.21
CA ASP A 92 -2.63 -0.11 2.71
C ASP A 92 -2.86 0.28 4.17
N SER A 93 -4.06 0.78 4.51
CA SER A 93 -4.43 1.07 5.91
C SER A 93 -4.52 -0.18 6.78
N CYS A 94 -4.42 -1.37 6.18
CA CYS A 94 -4.57 -2.65 6.81
C CYS A 94 -5.99 -2.84 7.38
N ARG A 95 -6.25 -3.97 8.04
CA ARG A 95 -7.58 -4.37 8.51
C ARG A 95 -8.02 -3.54 9.71
N PHE A 96 -9.06 -2.73 9.57
CA PHE A 96 -9.75 -2.14 10.72
C PHE A 96 -10.42 -3.24 11.54
N LYS A 97 -9.90 -3.53 12.74
CA LYS A 97 -10.61 -4.37 13.71
C LYS A 97 -11.69 -3.51 14.37
N THR A 98 -12.90 -4.03 14.49
CA THR A 98 -14.03 -3.33 15.10
C THR A 98 -13.65 -2.80 16.49
N GLY A 99 -13.83 -1.50 16.73
CA GLY A 99 -13.56 -0.85 18.02
C GLY A 99 -12.17 -0.22 18.20
N SER A 100 -11.24 -0.33 17.24
CA SER A 100 -9.92 0.32 17.34
C SER A 100 -9.96 1.77 16.84
N THR A 101 -10.26 2.73 17.72
CA THR A 101 -10.11 4.17 17.43
C THR A 101 -8.68 4.53 17.00
N SER A 102 -7.68 3.80 17.51
CA SER A 102 -6.27 3.97 17.18
C SER A 102 -5.94 3.83 15.69
N LYS A 103 -6.60 2.93 14.94
CA LYS A 103 -6.37 2.79 13.49
C LYS A 103 -6.96 3.95 12.68
N PHE A 104 -8.10 4.48 13.11
CA PHE A 104 -8.68 5.65 12.45
C PHE A 104 -7.81 6.89 12.66
N GLU A 105 -7.30 7.09 13.88
CA GLU A 105 -6.34 8.16 14.15
C GLU A 105 -5.04 7.99 13.36
N MET A 106 -4.51 6.77 13.26
CA MET A 106 -3.32 6.48 12.44
C MET A 106 -3.53 6.86 10.96
N VAL A 107 -4.66 6.48 10.37
CA VAL A 107 -4.98 6.84 8.98
C VAL A 107 -5.14 8.35 8.80
N LYS A 108 -5.81 9.03 9.74
CA LYS A 108 -5.92 10.50 9.70
C LYS A 108 -4.56 11.17 9.83
N ALA A 109 -3.71 10.70 10.74
CA ALA A 109 -2.36 11.22 10.93
C ALA A 109 -1.50 11.03 9.67
N PHE A 110 -1.60 9.85 9.04
CA PHE A 110 -0.94 9.57 7.77
C PHE A 110 -1.41 10.50 6.65
N ILE A 111 -2.71 10.65 6.45
CA ILE A 111 -3.27 11.56 5.43
C ILE A 111 -2.80 13.00 5.70
N ALA A 112 -2.88 13.46 6.94
CA ALA A 112 -2.45 14.80 7.31
C ALA A 112 -0.95 15.02 7.09
N SER A 113 -0.11 14.03 7.44
CA SER A 113 1.32 14.02 7.16
C SER A 113 1.60 14.17 5.66
N ARG A 114 0.99 13.30 4.84
CA ARG A 114 1.17 13.30 3.39
C ARG A 114 0.64 14.56 2.71
N SER A 115 -0.41 15.19 3.25
CA SER A 115 -0.93 16.47 2.73
C SER A 115 -0.02 17.67 3.00
N LYS A 116 0.84 17.58 4.01
CA LYS A 116 1.77 18.65 4.40
C LYS A 116 3.12 18.55 3.68
N GLU A 117 3.36 17.46 2.96
CA GLU A 117 4.62 17.29 2.24
C GLU A 117 4.76 18.32 1.12
N THR A 118 5.95 18.91 0.99
CA THR A 118 6.23 19.91 -0.06
C THR A 118 6.57 19.25 -1.39
N SER A 119 7.09 18.03 -1.34
CA SER A 119 7.38 17.24 -2.52
C SER A 119 6.15 16.47 -2.99
N ILE A 120 5.70 16.73 -4.22
CA ILE A 120 4.61 15.97 -4.87
C ILE A 120 4.91 14.47 -4.93
N THR A 121 6.19 14.08 -4.99
CA THR A 121 6.62 12.68 -5.00
C THR A 121 6.36 11.95 -3.68
N LYS A 122 6.01 12.66 -2.60
CA LYS A 122 5.67 12.09 -1.28
C LYS A 122 4.20 12.29 -0.91
N GLN A 123 3.46 13.11 -1.65
CA GLN A 123 2.04 13.36 -1.43
C GLN A 123 1.19 12.18 -1.87
N LEU A 124 0.02 12.01 -1.24
CA LEU A 124 -1.02 11.12 -1.74
C LEU A 124 -1.73 11.78 -2.92
N HIS A 125 -1.96 10.99 -3.97
CA HIS A 125 -2.63 11.45 -5.19
C HIS A 125 -4.08 10.95 -5.28
N ALA A 126 -4.37 9.83 -4.62
CA ALA A 126 -5.72 9.31 -4.48
C ALA A 126 -5.90 8.57 -3.15
N ILE A 127 -7.13 8.57 -2.66
CA ILE A 127 -7.59 7.72 -1.57
C ILE A 127 -8.74 6.89 -2.13
N TRP A 128 -8.68 5.58 -1.95
CA TRP A 128 -9.66 4.61 -2.44
C TRP A 128 -10.25 3.82 -1.28
#